data_AF-A0A6L5K5T2-F1
#
_entry.id   AF-A0A6L5K5T2-F1
#
_cell.length_a   1.000
_cell.length_b   1.000
_cell.length_c   1.000
_cell.angle_alpha   90.00
_cell.angle_beta   90.00
_cell.angle_gamma   90.00
#
_symmetry.space_group_name_H-M   'P 1'
#
loop_
_entity.id
_entity.type
_entity.pdbx_description
1 polymer ?
#
loop_
_entity_poly.entity_id
_entity_poly.type
_entity_poly.pdbx_seq_one_letter_code
_entity_poly.pdbx_strand_id
1 'polypeptide(L)'
;MQDDERRRCLAYLEEEFKIAAFDLKAREAFENAMVQSATKLNASQINSQEFQKEISQAVSRLDVAAKETVRRRDKMTRVPNIALATYSAWHRMYLAYSAWTAVKTAQEAKSARVSIPIVSKNEIDRTIKLFQEYEKCKIEAAKGHHKLLKRLKLSDEETQELFNNALAAIEAENWQPKS
;
A
#
# COMPACT_ATOMS: atom_id res chain seq x y z
N MET A 1 0.25 -10.83 -30.47
CA MET A 1 0.74 -11.42 -29.21
C MET A 1 0.47 -12.90 -29.30
N GLN A 2 1.47 -13.75 -29.04
CA GLN A 2 1.27 -15.19 -29.03
C GLN A 2 0.39 -15.57 -27.83
N ASP A 3 -0.51 -16.55 -27.98
CA ASP A 3 -1.49 -16.90 -26.94
C ASP A 3 -0.84 -17.26 -25.60
N ASP A 4 0.34 -17.91 -25.65
CA ASP A 4 1.12 -18.23 -24.46
C ASP A 4 1.70 -16.99 -23.76
N GLU A 5 2.11 -15.96 -24.50
CA GLU A 5 2.58 -14.69 -23.94
C GLU A 5 1.42 -13.92 -23.29
N ARG A 6 0.24 -13.92 -23.91
CA ARG A 6 -0.98 -13.33 -23.32
C ARG A 6 -1.32 -14.02 -22.00
N ARG A 7 -1.35 -15.35 -21.98
CA ARG A 7 -1.65 -16.14 -20.78
C ARG A 7 -0.67 -15.84 -19.65
N ARG A 8 0.63 -15.75 -19.93
CA ARG A 8 1.65 -15.39 -18.94
C ARG A 8 1.46 -13.98 -18.40
N CYS A 9 1.04 -13.03 -19.23
CA CYS A 9 0.71 -11.67 -18.79
C CYS A 9 -0.53 -11.60 -17.89
N LEU A 10 -1.56 -12.40 -18.19
CA LEU A 10 -2.75 -12.48 -17.35
C LEU A 10 -2.42 -13.05 -15.97
N ALA A 11 -1.65 -14.13 -15.92
CA ALA A 11 -1.19 -14.68 -14.64
C ALA A 11 -0.36 -13.65 -13.83
N TYR A 12 0.48 -12.86 -14.51
CA TYR A 12 1.18 -11.75 -13.87
C TYR A 12 0.20 -10.69 -13.31
N LEU A 13 -0.80 -10.29 -14.09
CA LEU A 13 -1.78 -9.29 -13.68
C LEU A 13 -2.65 -9.77 -12.51
N GLU A 14 -3.04 -11.04 -12.50
CA GLU A 14 -3.77 -11.65 -11.38
C GLU A 14 -2.97 -11.53 -10.08
N GLU A 15 -1.67 -11.86 -10.11
CA GLU A 15 -0.80 -11.71 -8.94
C GLU A 15 -0.59 -10.23 -8.56
N GLU A 16 -0.42 -9.33 -9.54
CA GLU A 16 -0.35 -7.89 -9.28
C GLU A 16 -1.63 -7.36 -8.61
N PHE A 17 -2.81 -7.77 -9.09
CA PHE A 17 -4.08 -7.34 -8.52
C PHE A 17 -4.28 -7.86 -7.10
N LYS A 18 -3.82 -9.08 -6.77
CA LYS A 18 -3.81 -9.57 -5.38
C LYS A 18 -2.98 -8.67 -4.48
N ILE A 19 -1.80 -8.25 -4.93
CA ILE A 19 -0.93 -7.33 -4.18
C ILE A 19 -1.60 -5.96 -4.02
N ALA A 20 -2.20 -5.43 -5.10
CA ALA A 20 -2.90 -4.15 -5.06
C ALA A 20 -4.15 -4.18 -4.16
N ALA A 21 -4.91 -5.27 -4.18
CA ALA A 21 -6.08 -5.49 -3.31
C ALA A 21 -5.66 -5.57 -1.83
N PHE A 22 -4.55 -6.26 -1.53
CA PHE A 22 -3.99 -6.31 -0.18
C PHE A 22 -3.59 -4.91 0.32
N ASP A 23 -2.85 -4.16 -0.50
CA ASP A 23 -2.47 -2.78 -0.17
C ASP A 23 -3.68 -1.86 0.04
N LEU A 24 -4.71 -1.98 -0.81
CA LEU A 24 -5.94 -1.21 -0.66
C LEU A 24 -6.63 -1.51 0.69
N LYS A 25 -6.80 -2.78 1.04
CA LYS A 25 -7.43 -3.19 2.30
C LYS A 25 -6.65 -2.71 3.52
N ALA A 26 -5.31 -2.73 3.46
CA ALA A 26 -4.46 -2.20 4.51
C ALA A 26 -4.63 -0.68 4.68
N ARG A 27 -4.72 0.07 3.57
CA ARG A 27 -4.98 1.51 3.59
C ARG A 27 -6.38 1.85 4.10
N GLU A 28 -7.41 1.12 3.67
CA GLU A 28 -8.78 1.29 4.17
C GLU A 28 -8.86 1.03 5.67
N ALA A 29 -8.21 -0.02 6.17
CA ALA A 29 -8.16 -0.31 7.61
C ALA A 29 -7.47 0.81 8.41
N PHE A 30 -6.39 1.38 7.86
CA PHE A 30 -5.73 2.54 8.45
C PHE A 30 -6.62 3.78 8.45
N GLU A 31 -7.23 4.13 7.32
CA GLU A 31 -8.13 5.29 7.18
C GLU A 31 -9.33 5.16 8.13
N ASN A 32 -9.94 3.98 8.21
CA ASN A 32 -11.03 3.70 9.15
C ASN A 32 -10.61 3.87 10.60
N ALA A 33 -9.42 3.39 10.98
CA ALA A 33 -8.89 3.59 12.33
C ALA A 33 -8.69 5.08 12.64
N MET A 34 -8.10 5.84 11.71
CA MET A 34 -7.91 7.29 11.86
C MET A 34 -9.24 8.03 12.08
N VAL A 35 -10.26 7.72 11.26
CA VAL A 35 -11.60 8.32 11.36
C VAL A 35 -12.24 7.97 12.70
N GLN A 36 -12.21 6.69 13.10
CA GLN A 36 -12.79 6.25 14.36
C GLN A 36 -12.13 6.93 15.57
N SER A 37 -10.79 6.99 15.61
CA SER A 37 -10.05 7.67 16.67
C SER A 37 -10.39 9.16 16.74
N ALA A 38 -10.50 9.83 15.59
CA ALA A 38 -10.89 11.24 15.53
C ALA A 38 -12.33 11.46 16.02
N THR A 39 -13.27 10.58 15.65
CA THR A 39 -14.64 10.63 16.14
C THR A 39 -14.71 10.48 17.66
N LYS A 40 -13.98 9.51 18.24
CA LYS A 40 -13.92 9.31 19.70
C LYS A 40 -13.34 10.52 20.42
N LEU A 41 -12.26 11.11 19.88
CA LEU A 41 -11.63 12.30 20.45
C LEU A 41 -12.60 13.50 20.44
N ASN A 42 -13.27 13.75 19.31
CA ASN A 42 -14.24 14.84 19.18
C ASN A 42 -15.46 14.65 20.09
N ALA A 43 -15.86 13.40 20.34
CA ALA A 43 -16.92 13.04 21.28
C ALA A 43 -16.44 13.02 22.75
N SER A 44 -15.19 13.41 23.04
CA SER A 44 -14.57 13.35 24.37
C SER A 44 -14.60 11.96 25.03
N GLN A 45 -14.68 10.89 24.22
CA GLN A 45 -14.67 9.50 24.68
C GLN A 45 -13.26 8.98 24.97
N ILE A 46 -12.25 9.61 24.36
CA ILE A 46 -10.84 9.36 24.62
C ILE A 46 -10.12 10.69 24.81
N ASN A 47 -9.02 10.68 25.57
CA ASN A 47 -8.15 11.84 25.70
C ASN A 47 -7.09 11.90 24.58
N SER A 48 -6.31 12.98 24.54
CA SER A 48 -5.27 13.16 23.52
C SER A 48 -4.18 12.08 23.56
N GLN A 49 -3.85 11.52 24.73
CA GLN A 49 -2.84 10.47 24.85
C GLN A 49 -3.34 9.14 24.29
N GLU A 50 -4.60 8.79 24.58
CA GLU A 50 -5.26 7.62 24.02
C GLU A 50 -5.41 7.73 22.51
N PHE A 51 -5.77 8.91 21.99
CA PHE A 51 -5.77 9.19 20.56
C PHE A 51 -4.39 8.92 19.95
N GLN A 52 -3.32 9.51 20.49
CA GLN A 52 -1.95 9.28 19.97
C GLN A 52 -1.55 7.79 19.99
N LYS A 53 -1.98 7.04 21.02
CA LYS A 53 -1.75 5.59 21.09
C LYS A 53 -2.49 4.84 19.97
N GLU A 54 -3.76 5.16 19.71
CA GLU A 54 -4.53 4.54 18.62
C GLU A 54 -3.92 4.86 17.25
N ILE A 55 -3.48 6.12 17.01
CA ILE A 55 -2.81 6.53 15.77
C ILE A 55 -1.48 5.80 15.59
N SER A 56 -0.66 5.73 16.63
CA SER A 56 0.63 5.01 16.60
C SER A 56 0.44 3.52 16.26
N GLN A 57 -0.59 2.88 16.83
CA GLN A 57 -0.95 1.50 16.49
C GLN A 57 -1.41 1.35 15.03
N ALA A 58 -2.25 2.27 14.54
CA ALA A 58 -2.73 2.25 13.16
C ALA A 58 -1.58 2.40 12.15
N VAL A 59 -0.67 3.36 12.39
CA VAL A 59 0.50 3.58 11.53
C VAL A 59 1.47 2.39 11.60
N SER A 60 1.69 1.80 12.77
CA SER A 60 2.53 0.60 12.90
C SER A 60 1.96 -0.59 12.11
N ARG A 61 0.64 -0.80 12.13
CA ARG A 61 0.00 -1.85 11.32
C ARG A 61 0.16 -1.58 9.82
N LEU A 62 0.07 -0.31 9.42
CA LEU A 62 0.27 0.10 8.03
C LEU A 62 1.70 -0.18 7.54
N ASP A 63 2.72 0.09 8.36
CA ASP A 63 4.12 -0.22 8.03
C ASP A 63 4.37 -1.73 7.89
N VAL A 64 3.79 -2.56 8.77
CA VAL A 64 3.84 -4.02 8.64
C VAL A 64 3.19 -4.48 7.34
N ALA A 65 2.03 -3.92 6.98
CA ALA A 65 1.37 -4.22 5.72
C ALA A 65 2.21 -3.77 4.51
N ALA A 66 2.79 -2.56 4.53
CA ALA A 66 3.64 -2.06 3.46
C ALA A 66 4.85 -2.97 3.20
N LYS A 67 5.50 -3.47 4.27
CA LYS A 67 6.58 -4.45 4.18
C LYS A 67 6.11 -5.78 3.61
N GLU A 68 4.94 -6.25 4.02
CA GLU A 68 4.33 -7.47 3.47
C GLU A 68 4.01 -7.33 1.98
N THR A 69 3.55 -6.15 1.52
CA THR A 69 3.33 -5.85 0.10
C THR A 69 4.63 -5.99 -0.71
N VAL A 70 5.74 -5.43 -0.22
CA VAL A 70 7.07 -5.63 -0.82
C VAL A 70 7.46 -7.11 -0.81
N ARG A 71 7.26 -7.81 0.32
CA ARG A 71 7.59 -9.24 0.43
C ARG A 71 6.76 -10.12 -0.53
N ARG A 72 5.49 -9.79 -0.77
CA ARG A 72 4.64 -10.49 -1.76
C ARG A 72 5.14 -10.21 -3.17
N ARG A 73 5.55 -8.97 -3.45
CA ARG A 73 6.13 -8.55 -4.72
C ARG A 73 7.43 -9.29 -5.04
N ASP A 74 8.33 -9.42 -4.07
CA ASP A 74 9.61 -10.13 -4.24
C ASP A 74 9.44 -11.63 -4.47
N LYS A 75 8.34 -12.23 -3.98
CA LYS A 75 8.01 -13.64 -4.23
C LYS A 75 7.45 -13.90 -5.63
N MET A 76 7.14 -12.87 -6.42
CA MET A 76 6.64 -13.02 -7.78
C MET A 76 7.78 -13.46 -8.71
N THR A 77 7.85 -14.76 -9.02
CA THR A 77 8.97 -15.35 -9.79
C THR A 77 8.76 -15.37 -11.29
N ARG A 78 7.51 -15.17 -11.77
CA ARG A 78 7.14 -15.30 -13.18
C ARG A 78 6.67 -13.97 -13.74
N VAL A 79 7.63 -13.13 -14.16
CA VAL A 79 7.36 -11.83 -14.80
C VAL A 79 7.63 -11.94 -16.30
N PRO A 80 6.61 -11.81 -17.16
CA PRO A 80 6.80 -11.78 -18.61
C PRO A 80 7.63 -10.57 -19.03
N ASN A 81 8.50 -10.72 -20.05
CA ASN A 81 9.37 -9.64 -20.53
C ASN A 81 8.60 -8.34 -20.86
N ILE A 82 7.45 -8.49 -21.51
CA ILE A 82 6.50 -7.41 -21.82
C ILE A 82 5.98 -6.65 -20.59
N ALA A 83 5.88 -7.31 -19.44
CA ALA A 83 5.41 -6.73 -18.19
C ALA A 83 6.57 -6.24 -17.29
N LEU A 84 7.84 -6.49 -17.64
CA LEU A 84 9.00 -6.21 -16.78
C LEU A 84 9.12 -4.73 -16.38
N ALA A 85 8.84 -3.82 -17.32
CA ALA A 85 8.87 -2.38 -17.05
C ALA A 85 7.76 -1.98 -16.05
N THR A 86 6.55 -2.50 -16.25
CA THR A 86 5.41 -2.31 -15.34
C THR A 86 5.72 -2.92 -13.97
N TYR A 87 6.33 -4.11 -13.95
CA TYR A 87 6.72 -4.78 -12.72
C TYR A 87 7.70 -3.93 -11.90
N SER A 88 8.71 -3.40 -12.57
CA SER A 88 9.74 -2.57 -11.94
C SER A 88 9.18 -1.24 -11.43
N ALA A 89 8.19 -0.66 -12.12
CA ALA A 89 7.54 0.57 -11.70
C ALA A 89 6.72 0.37 -10.41
N TRP A 90 5.89 -0.67 -10.36
CA TRP A 90 5.15 -1.01 -9.14
C TRP A 90 6.06 -1.42 -7.98
N HIS A 91 7.14 -2.18 -8.25
CA HIS A 91 8.10 -2.53 -7.21
C HIS A 91 8.74 -1.28 -6.58
N ARG A 92 9.18 -0.31 -7.39
CA ARG A 92 9.69 0.97 -6.89
C ARG A 92 8.65 1.73 -6.07
N MET A 93 7.39 1.73 -6.52
CA MET A 93 6.30 2.34 -5.75
C MET A 93 6.14 1.69 -4.38
N TYR A 94 6.09 0.36 -4.30
CA TYR A 94 5.94 -0.35 -3.03
C TYR A 94 7.14 -0.12 -2.09
N LEU A 95 8.36 -0.04 -2.62
CA LEU A 95 9.53 0.34 -1.83
C LEU A 95 9.44 1.77 -1.29
N ALA A 96 9.03 2.74 -2.12
CA ALA A 96 8.84 4.12 -1.69
C ALA A 96 7.73 4.23 -0.62
N TYR A 97 6.63 3.49 -0.79
CA TYR A 97 5.55 3.39 0.18
C TYR A 97 6.01 2.82 1.52
N SER A 98 6.77 1.72 1.50
CA SER A 98 7.35 1.12 2.72
C SER A 98 8.33 2.07 3.41
N ALA A 99 9.17 2.79 2.64
CA ALA A 99 10.09 3.78 3.21
C ALA A 99 9.35 4.94 3.90
N TRP A 100 8.28 5.44 3.30
CA TRP A 100 7.44 6.50 3.88
C TRP A 100 6.75 6.04 5.17
N THR A 101 6.08 4.88 5.14
CA THR A 101 5.36 4.34 6.30
C THR A 101 6.28 4.00 7.48
N ALA A 102 7.51 3.54 7.22
CA ALA A 102 8.51 3.32 8.24
C ALA A 102 8.90 4.61 8.99
N VAL A 103 9.12 5.71 8.26
CA VAL A 103 9.43 7.02 8.86
C VAL A 103 8.23 7.54 9.65
N LYS A 104 7.02 7.44 9.10
CA LYS A 104 5.80 7.84 9.80
C LYS A 104 5.61 7.06 11.11
N THR A 105 5.85 5.76 11.09
CA THR A 105 5.81 4.90 12.29
C THR A 105 6.78 5.37 13.36
N ALA A 106 8.04 5.67 12.97
CA ALA A 106 9.04 6.16 13.90
C ALA A 106 8.67 7.53 14.50
N GLN A 107 8.01 8.40 13.74
CA GLN A 107 7.50 9.69 14.23
C GLN A 107 6.38 9.50 15.25
N GLU A 108 5.35 8.71 14.92
CA GLU A 108 4.23 8.48 15.84
C GLU A 108 4.67 7.75 17.13
N ALA A 109 5.63 6.82 17.02
CA ALA A 109 6.20 6.16 18.19
C ALA A 109 6.93 7.13 19.13
N LYS A 110 7.52 8.21 18.60
CA LYS A 110 8.09 9.30 19.41
C LYS A 110 6.98 10.12 20.05
N SER A 111 5.98 10.55 19.26
CA SER A 111 4.84 11.34 19.73
C SER A 111 4.06 10.64 20.86
N ALA A 112 3.89 9.32 20.79
CA ALA A 112 3.19 8.55 21.82
C ALA A 112 3.94 8.45 23.17
N ARG A 113 5.24 8.80 23.22
CA ARG A 113 6.09 8.71 24.43
C ARG A 113 6.27 10.04 25.15
N VAL A 114 5.87 11.16 24.55
CA VAL A 114 6.10 12.51 25.10
C VAL A 114 4.81 13.31 25.14
N SER A 115 4.62 14.10 26.20
CA SER A 115 3.44 14.95 26.36
C SER A 115 3.37 16.08 25.32
N ILE A 116 4.50 16.44 24.72
CA ILE A 116 4.63 17.43 23.65
C ILE A 116 5.47 16.78 22.53
N PRO A 117 4.89 16.43 21.37
CA PRO A 117 5.63 15.88 20.25
C PRO A 117 6.67 16.88 19.75
N ILE A 118 7.95 16.60 19.96
CA ILE A 118 9.05 17.36 19.35
C ILE A 118 9.49 16.58 18.11
N VAL A 119 8.85 16.89 16.98
CA VAL A 119 9.33 16.43 15.67
C VAL A 119 10.16 17.57 15.08
N SER A 120 11.42 17.30 14.73
CA SER A 120 12.27 18.33 14.12
C SER A 120 11.76 18.70 12.73
N LYS A 121 11.98 19.94 12.31
CA LYS A 121 11.68 20.39 10.93
C LYS A 121 12.29 19.46 9.88
N ASN A 122 13.52 18.98 10.12
CA ASN A 122 14.20 18.04 9.23
C ASN A 122 13.46 16.70 9.09
N GLU A 123 12.84 16.19 10.16
CA GLU A 123 12.04 14.97 10.12
C GLU A 123 10.71 15.17 9.38
N ILE A 124 10.07 16.33 9.56
CA ILE A 124 8.87 16.72 8.80
C ILE A 124 9.22 16.80 7.30
N ASP A 125 10.28 17.53 6.95
CA ASP A 125 10.74 17.70 5.56
C ASP A 125 11.10 16.35 4.92
N ARG A 126 11.75 15.45 5.69
CA ARG A 126 12.06 14.09 5.22
C ARG A 126 10.79 13.29 4.92
N THR A 127 9.78 13.39 5.77
CA THR A 127 8.52 12.64 5.61
C THR A 127 7.75 13.14 4.40
N ILE A 128 7.69 14.47 4.20
CA ILE A 128 7.08 15.08 3.02
C ILE A 128 7.79 14.64 1.74
N LYS A 129 9.13 14.65 1.72
CA LYS A 129 9.93 14.20 0.56
C LYS A 129 9.65 12.74 0.21
N LEU A 130 9.59 11.85 1.20
CA LEU A 130 9.29 10.44 0.98
C LEU A 130 7.86 10.23 0.46
N PHE A 131 6.89 10.99 0.98
CA PHE A 131 5.52 10.94 0.48
C PHE A 131 5.43 11.40 -0.97
N GLN A 132 6.11 12.50 -1.32
CA GLN A 132 6.17 13.00 -2.70
C GLN A 132 6.80 11.98 -3.66
N GLU A 133 7.87 11.30 -3.24
CA GLU A 133 8.50 10.24 -4.04
C GLU A 133 7.57 9.04 -4.22
N TYR A 134 6.85 8.64 -3.16
CA TYR A 134 5.82 7.61 -3.25
C TYR A 134 4.72 7.97 -4.26
N GLU A 135 4.15 9.17 -4.17
CA GLU A 135 3.08 9.61 -5.09
C GLU A 135 3.59 9.69 -6.54
N LYS A 136 4.82 10.17 -6.76
CA LYS A 136 5.46 10.15 -8.07
C LYS A 136 5.61 8.72 -8.61
N CYS A 137 6.12 7.78 -7.80
CA CYS A 137 6.25 6.39 -8.20
C CYS A 137 4.91 5.75 -8.53
N LYS A 138 3.86 6.07 -7.76
CA LYS A 138 2.48 5.60 -7.99
C LYS A 138 1.93 6.03 -9.34
N ILE A 139 2.13 7.29 -9.72
CA ILE A 139 1.70 7.81 -11.03
C ILE A 139 2.41 7.06 -12.16
N GLU A 140 3.73 6.84 -12.05
CA GLU A 140 4.48 6.11 -13.08
C GLU A 140 4.10 4.63 -13.17
N ALA A 141 3.85 3.99 -12.02
CA ALA A 141 3.36 2.61 -11.98
C ALA A 141 1.97 2.48 -12.63
N ALA A 142 1.05 3.40 -12.32
CA ALA A 142 -0.29 3.43 -12.93
C ALA A 142 -0.24 3.64 -14.45
N LYS A 143 0.63 4.54 -14.95
CA LYS A 143 0.86 4.72 -16.39
C LYS A 143 1.37 3.44 -17.06
N GLY A 144 2.33 2.75 -16.44
CA GLY A 144 2.85 1.47 -16.94
C GLY A 144 1.80 0.37 -16.96
N HIS A 145 0.97 0.31 -15.90
CA HIS A 145 -0.14 -0.63 -15.79
C HIS A 145 -1.18 -0.41 -16.89
N HIS A 146 -1.62 0.83 -17.08
CA HIS A 146 -2.59 1.19 -18.13
C HIS A 146 -2.10 0.81 -19.53
N LYS A 147 -0.81 1.05 -19.82
CA LYS A 147 -0.19 0.63 -21.09
C LYS A 147 -0.21 -0.88 -21.27
N LEU A 148 0.02 -1.65 -20.20
CA LEU A 148 -0.03 -3.10 -20.24
C LEU A 148 -1.45 -3.62 -20.50
N LEU A 149 -2.46 -3.11 -19.78
CA LEU A 149 -3.87 -3.50 -19.98
C LEU A 149 -4.30 -3.27 -21.44
N LYS A 150 -4.00 -2.08 -21.99
CA LYS A 150 -4.27 -1.77 -23.41
C LYS A 150 -3.59 -2.73 -24.37
N ARG A 151 -2.35 -3.12 -24.10
CA ARG A 151 -1.59 -4.06 -24.95
C ARG A 151 -2.17 -5.47 -24.91
N LEU A 152 -2.77 -5.86 -23.79
CA LEU A 152 -3.45 -7.15 -23.63
C LEU A 152 -4.88 -7.16 -24.19
N LYS A 153 -5.38 -5.98 -24.60
CA LYS A 153 -6.75 -5.75 -25.07
C LYS A 153 -7.79 -6.17 -24.03
N LEU A 154 -7.50 -5.92 -22.76
CA LEU A 154 -8.47 -6.13 -21.69
C LEU A 154 -9.50 -5.00 -21.71
N SER A 155 -10.78 -5.35 -21.60
CA SER A 155 -11.85 -4.38 -21.36
C SER A 155 -11.83 -3.87 -19.92
N ASP A 156 -12.56 -2.80 -19.65
CA ASP A 156 -12.70 -2.28 -18.30
C ASP A 156 -13.45 -3.29 -17.41
N GLU A 157 -14.44 -4.01 -17.96
CA GLU A 157 -15.17 -5.07 -17.27
C GLU A 157 -14.26 -6.26 -16.92
N GLU A 158 -13.45 -6.75 -17.87
CA GLU A 158 -12.49 -7.84 -17.61
C GLU A 158 -11.47 -7.43 -16.54
N THR A 159 -11.00 -6.18 -16.61
CA THR A 159 -10.06 -5.62 -15.63
C THR A 159 -10.69 -5.54 -14.25
N GLN A 160 -11.94 -5.07 -14.17
CA GLN A 160 -12.69 -4.98 -12.93
C GLN A 160 -12.97 -6.36 -12.34
N GLU A 161 -13.29 -7.35 -13.17
CA GLU A 161 -13.51 -8.73 -12.73
C GLU A 161 -12.23 -9.33 -12.12
N LEU A 162 -11.08 -9.15 -12.78
CA LEU A 162 -9.78 -9.59 -12.25
C LEU A 162 -9.49 -8.94 -10.88
N PHE A 163 -9.78 -7.65 -10.74
CA PHE A 163 -9.57 -6.94 -9.48
C PHE A 163 -10.56 -7.39 -8.38
N ASN A 164 -11.83 -7.62 -8.73
CA ASN A 164 -12.83 -8.14 -7.79
C ASN A 164 -12.47 -9.54 -7.29
N ASN A 165 -11.98 -10.41 -8.18
CA ASN A 165 -11.49 -11.73 -7.82
C ASN A 165 -10.27 -11.64 -6.87
N ALA A 166 -9.37 -10.68 -7.12
CA ALA A 166 -8.26 -10.40 -6.21
C ALA A 166 -8.75 -9.91 -4.84
N LEU A 167 -9.73 -9.00 -4.79
CA LEU A 167 -10.34 -8.53 -3.53
C LEU A 167 -10.94 -9.69 -2.74
N ALA A 168 -11.72 -10.56 -3.38
CA ALA A 168 -12.31 -11.73 -2.74
C ALA A 168 -11.24 -12.69 -2.20
N ALA A 169 -10.16 -12.92 -2.96
CA ALA A 169 -9.04 -13.75 -2.53
C ALA A 169 -8.34 -13.17 -1.28
N ILE A 170 -8.04 -11.87 -1.29
CA ILE A 170 -7.40 -11.19 -0.15
C ILE A 170 -8.30 -11.18 1.09
N GLU A 171 -9.61 -10.98 0.92
CA GLU A 171 -10.56 -11.05 2.04
C GLU A 171 -10.55 -12.46 2.67
N ALA A 172 -10.53 -13.52 1.84
CA ALA A 172 -10.49 -14.90 2.31
C ALA A 172 -9.18 -15.26 3.04
N GLU A 173 -8.06 -14.60 2.72
CA GLU A 173 -6.78 -14.81 3.41
C GLU A 173 -6.84 -14.45 4.91
N ASN A 174 -7.80 -13.61 5.33
CA ASN A 174 -7.95 -13.14 6.71
C ASN A 174 -6.62 -12.70 7.34
N TRP A 175 -5.78 -12.03 6.54
CA TRP A 175 -4.42 -11.70 6.94
C TRP A 175 -4.44 -10.77 8.17
N GLN A 176 -3.57 -11.09 9.14
CA GLN A 176 -3.35 -10.27 10.32
C GLN A 176 -1.87 -9.90 10.41
N PRO A 177 -1.55 -8.65 10.80
CA PRO A 177 -0.17 -8.25 11.03
C PRO A 177 0.41 -9.10 12.16
N LYS A 178 1.52 -9.80 11.87
CA LYS A 178 2.24 -10.58 12.87
C LYS A 178 3.04 -9.62 13.76
N SER A 179 2.78 -9.68 15.07
CA SER A 179 3.46 -8.92 16.13
C SER A 179 4.91 -9.35 16.31
#